data_AF-A0A8J8D946-F1
#
_entry.id   AF-A0A8J8D946-F1
#
_cell.length_a   1.000
_cell.length_b   1.000
_cell.length_c   1.000
_cell.angle_alpha   90.00
_cell.angle_beta   90.00
_cell.angle_gamma   90.00
#
_symmetry.space_group_name_H-M   'P 1'
#
loop_
_entity.id
_entity.type
_entity.pdbx_description
1 polymer ?
#
loop_
_entity_poly.entity_id
_entity_poly.type
_entity_poly.pdbx_seq_one_letter_code
_entity_poly.pdbx_strand_id
1 'polypeptide(L)'
;MGIKDFAPSWFASVMGTGALALVSNAYSEKLPLLGSFAEFLIYLNTVLFFALLAPWILRWLKYREDALRDLHHPVLGNFYGTIAIAMLILSADYLMIFENTTIAWAFWLAGVPLTVFFAFLIPYLFFTCEGIDTKAITPAWFIPPVGLIVIPISGAKLMTLASGTAREIMAFINFFAWGSGFFLYLALFALVMLRFIRHEPMPCGIAPSIWINLGPIGAGTSTLYALVKASDFITVKEPFLAFGLLFWGFGVWWFVMAVILTLHYIRKLNLPYSLAWWAFIFPLGAYVSATFNVGTTFGINAIVNFGFALYWLLLAMWLVTGALTLKNFLLKGPAQRGAS
;
A
#
# COMPACT_ATOMS: atom_id res chain seq x y z
N MET A 1 4.74 19.37 -14.21
CA MET A 1 3.52 18.60 -14.50
C MET A 1 2.40 19.59 -14.31
N GLY A 2 1.50 19.75 -15.29
CA GLY A 2 0.36 20.65 -15.08
C GLY A 2 -0.54 20.12 -13.96
N ILE A 3 -1.20 21.01 -13.21
CA ILE A 3 -2.18 20.61 -12.17
C ILE A 3 -3.30 19.75 -12.78
N LYS A 4 -3.66 20.01 -14.05
CA LYS A 4 -4.66 19.26 -14.82
C LYS A 4 -4.37 17.76 -14.92
N ASP A 5 -3.11 17.40 -15.16
CA ASP A 5 -2.69 16.02 -15.42
C ASP A 5 -2.24 15.29 -14.15
N PHE A 6 -2.32 15.92 -12.97
CA PHE A 6 -1.82 15.36 -11.73
C PHE A 6 -2.51 14.04 -11.38
N ALA A 7 -1.76 12.94 -11.52
CA ALA A 7 -2.26 11.60 -11.34
C ALA A 7 -2.48 11.25 -9.86
N PRO A 8 -3.61 10.62 -9.48
CA PRO A 8 -3.84 10.19 -8.11
C PRO A 8 -2.81 9.16 -7.62
N SER A 9 -2.15 8.45 -8.53
CA SER A 9 -1.11 7.45 -8.22
C SER A 9 0.15 8.00 -7.56
N TRP A 10 0.35 9.33 -7.53
CA TRP A 10 1.50 9.94 -6.86
C TRP A 10 1.60 9.58 -5.36
N PHE A 11 0.47 9.42 -4.66
CA PHE A 11 0.49 9.05 -3.24
C PHE A 11 1.02 7.63 -2.99
N ALA A 12 1.17 6.79 -4.02
CA ALA A 12 1.90 5.52 -3.89
C ALA A 12 3.36 5.74 -3.47
N SER A 13 3.95 6.90 -3.81
CA SER A 13 5.30 7.27 -3.34
C SER A 13 5.35 7.53 -1.84
N VAL A 14 4.30 8.12 -1.26
CA VAL A 14 4.17 8.36 0.18
C VAL A 14 3.95 7.05 0.92
N MET A 15 3.06 6.20 0.39
CA MET A 15 2.82 4.86 0.91
C MET A 15 4.12 4.03 0.94
N GLY A 16 4.86 4.02 -0.16
CA GLY A 16 6.10 3.25 -0.29
C GLY A 16 7.21 3.75 0.61
N THR A 17 7.38 5.06 0.72
CA THR A 17 8.42 5.68 1.57
C THR A 17 8.12 5.44 3.06
N GLY A 18 6.86 5.55 3.48
CA GLY A 18 6.47 5.22 4.85
C GLY A 18 6.59 3.73 5.17
N ALA A 19 6.20 2.85 4.24
CA ALA A 19 6.44 1.41 4.42
C ALA A 19 7.94 1.09 4.59
N LEU A 20 8.82 1.74 3.83
CA LEU A 20 10.28 1.62 3.99
C LEU A 20 10.74 2.16 5.36
N ALA A 21 10.15 3.24 5.88
CA ALA A 21 10.45 3.76 7.21
C ALA A 21 10.10 2.72 8.30
N LEU A 22 8.89 2.17 8.26
CA LEU A 22 8.44 1.15 9.21
C LEU A 22 9.37 -0.07 9.23
N VAL A 23 9.75 -0.60 8.06
CA VAL A 23 10.63 -1.77 8.02
C VAL A 23 12.09 -1.43 8.34
N SER A 24 12.55 -0.21 8.08
CA SER A 24 13.86 0.25 8.54
C SER A 24 13.91 0.27 10.06
N ASN A 25 12.86 0.80 10.70
CA ASN A 25 12.74 0.78 12.16
C ASN A 25 12.67 -0.65 12.73
N ALA A 26 11.92 -1.55 12.09
CA ALA A 26 11.81 -2.94 12.52
C ALA A 26 13.17 -3.68 12.53
N TYR A 27 14.07 -3.36 11.60
CA TYR A 27 15.41 -3.93 11.54
C TYR A 27 16.49 -3.10 12.25
N SER A 28 16.12 -2.02 12.96
CA SER A 28 17.08 -1.15 13.66
C SER A 28 17.86 -1.87 14.76
N GLU A 29 17.28 -2.89 15.39
CA GLU A 29 18.00 -3.75 16.35
C GLU A 29 19.16 -4.52 15.70
N LYS A 30 19.04 -4.89 14.42
CA LYS A 30 20.13 -5.55 13.67
C LYS A 30 21.17 -4.57 13.15
N LEU A 31 20.72 -3.38 12.75
CA LEU A 31 21.58 -2.33 12.21
C LEU A 31 21.08 -0.96 12.72
N PRO A 32 21.68 -0.41 13.81
CA PRO A 32 21.18 0.79 14.48
C PRO A 32 21.00 2.03 13.58
N LEU A 33 21.84 2.18 12.55
CA LEU A 33 21.71 3.25 11.55
C LEU A 33 20.33 3.27 10.85
N LEU A 34 19.63 2.13 10.78
CA LEU A 34 18.30 2.06 10.19
C LEU A 34 17.24 2.78 11.02
N GLY A 35 17.44 2.96 12.32
CA GLY A 35 16.57 3.78 13.17
C GLY A 35 16.61 5.25 12.75
N SER A 36 17.81 5.85 12.72
CA SER A 36 17.98 7.23 12.25
C SER A 36 17.55 7.41 10.78
N PHE A 37 17.76 6.39 9.95
CA PHE A 37 17.26 6.41 8.57
C PHE A 37 15.73 6.38 8.51
N ALA A 38 15.06 5.61 9.39
CA ALA A 38 13.61 5.60 9.49
C ALA A 38 13.07 6.99 9.87
N GLU A 39 13.67 7.67 10.85
CA GLU A 39 13.29 9.04 11.23
C GLU A 39 13.44 10.02 10.05
N PHE A 40 14.57 9.96 9.34
CA PHE A 40 14.79 10.74 8.12
C PHE A 40 13.68 10.49 7.08
N LEU A 41 13.32 9.24 6.85
CA LEU A 41 12.27 8.87 5.91
C LEU A 41 10.92 9.45 6.31
N ILE A 42 10.58 9.54 7.60
CA ILE A 42 9.32 10.18 8.03
C ILE A 42 9.31 11.66 7.68
N TYR A 43 10.39 12.40 7.97
CA TYR A 43 10.46 13.82 7.60
C TYR A 43 10.31 14.01 6.09
N LEU A 44 11.01 13.21 5.29
CA LEU A 44 10.87 13.19 3.84
C LEU A 44 9.43 12.87 3.41
N ASN A 45 8.82 11.86 4.03
CA ASN A 45 7.49 11.37 3.68
C ASN A 45 6.39 12.39 4.00
N THR A 46 6.50 13.07 5.14
CA THR A 46 5.59 14.15 5.53
C THR A 46 5.68 15.33 4.56
N VAL A 47 6.90 15.76 4.21
CA VAL A 47 7.09 16.83 3.21
C VAL A 47 6.51 16.41 1.86
N LEU A 48 6.80 15.18 1.42
CA LEU A 48 6.29 14.63 0.17
C LEU A 48 4.75 14.60 0.15
N PHE A 49 4.12 14.16 1.24
CA PHE A 49 2.66 14.11 1.36
C PHE A 49 2.03 15.49 1.16
N PHE A 50 2.50 16.53 1.88
CA PHE A 50 1.93 17.86 1.75
C PHE A 50 2.25 18.51 0.39
N ALA A 51 3.43 18.24 -0.18
CA ALA A 51 3.81 18.69 -1.51
C ALA A 51 2.90 18.11 -2.61
N LEU A 52 2.45 16.86 -2.45
CA LEU A 52 1.52 16.19 -3.37
C LEU A 52 0.05 16.53 -3.09
N LEU A 53 -0.29 16.84 -1.84
CA LEU A 53 -1.65 17.24 -1.45
C LEU A 53 -2.08 18.55 -2.10
N ALA A 54 -1.19 19.54 -2.18
CA ALA A 54 -1.48 20.83 -2.80
C ALA A 54 -1.96 20.72 -4.26
N PRO A 55 -1.23 20.10 -5.20
CA PRO A 55 -1.70 19.93 -6.58
C PRO A 55 -2.92 19.00 -6.67
N TRP A 56 -3.06 18.00 -5.79
CA TRP A 56 -4.23 17.13 -5.76
C TRP A 56 -5.52 17.92 -5.44
N ILE A 57 -5.49 18.76 -4.40
CA ILE A 57 -6.62 19.62 -4.03
C ILE A 57 -6.89 20.64 -5.14
N LEU A 58 -5.85 21.31 -5.64
CA LEU A 58 -5.99 22.30 -6.70
C LEU A 58 -6.59 21.70 -7.98
N ARG A 59 -6.31 20.42 -8.28
CA ARG A 59 -6.92 19.72 -9.40
C ARG A 59 -8.43 19.57 -9.23
N TRP A 60 -8.91 19.18 -8.05
CA TRP A 60 -10.35 19.10 -7.76
C TRP A 60 -11.06 20.46 -7.79
N LEU A 61 -10.35 21.53 -7.44
CA LEU A 61 -10.89 22.90 -7.46
C LEU A 61 -10.92 23.52 -8.87
N LYS A 62 -9.86 23.32 -9.68
CA LYS A 62 -9.69 23.98 -10.98
C LYS A 62 -10.02 23.11 -12.19
N TYR A 63 -9.88 21.79 -12.07
CA TYR A 63 -10.01 20.81 -13.15
C TYR A 63 -10.90 19.64 -12.72
N ARG A 64 -12.05 19.97 -12.10
CA ARG A 64 -12.99 19.00 -11.52
C ARG A 64 -13.45 17.95 -12.53
N GLU A 65 -13.73 18.35 -13.77
CA GLU A 65 -14.16 17.44 -14.84
C GLU A 65 -13.07 16.40 -15.18
N ASP A 66 -11.81 16.81 -15.28
CA ASP A 66 -10.69 15.90 -15.50
C ASP A 66 -10.50 14.95 -14.30
N ALA A 67 -10.64 15.45 -13.07
CA ALA A 67 -10.57 14.62 -11.87
C ALA A 67 -11.70 13.58 -11.81
N LEU A 68 -12.94 13.99 -12.12
CA LEU A 68 -14.08 13.09 -12.22
C LEU A 68 -13.91 12.06 -13.35
N ARG A 69 -13.36 12.46 -14.49
CA ARG A 69 -13.07 11.52 -15.59
C ARG A 69 -12.09 10.44 -15.14
N ASP A 70 -11.02 10.80 -14.44
CA ASP A 70 -10.06 9.83 -13.90
C ASP A 70 -10.70 8.93 -12.83
N LEU A 71 -11.61 9.47 -12.02
CA LEU A 71 -12.30 8.71 -10.98
C LEU A 71 -13.19 7.61 -11.57
N HIS A 72 -13.85 7.87 -12.71
CA HIS A 72 -14.66 6.88 -13.43
C HIS A 72 -13.83 5.93 -14.30
N HIS A 73 -12.53 6.18 -14.47
CA HIS A 73 -11.68 5.32 -15.29
C HIS A 73 -11.38 4.00 -14.55
N PRO A 74 -11.57 2.81 -15.19
CA PRO A 74 -11.54 1.51 -14.52
C PRO A 74 -10.19 1.14 -13.89
N VAL A 75 -9.09 1.72 -14.37
CA VAL A 75 -7.75 1.57 -13.75
C VAL A 75 -7.41 2.73 -12.81
N LEU A 76 -7.35 3.97 -13.31
CA LEU A 76 -6.94 5.15 -12.55
C LEU A 76 -7.82 5.45 -11.33
N GLY A 77 -9.12 5.16 -11.40
CA GLY A 77 -10.06 5.38 -10.29
C GLY A 77 -9.61 4.72 -8.99
N ASN A 78 -9.05 3.50 -9.07
CA ASN A 78 -8.55 2.78 -7.90
C ASN A 78 -7.45 3.54 -7.15
N PHE A 79 -6.63 4.31 -7.86
CA PHE A 79 -5.53 5.05 -7.26
C PHE A 79 -5.99 6.24 -6.42
N TYR A 80 -7.26 6.68 -6.51
CA TYR A 80 -7.77 7.68 -5.59
C TYR A 80 -7.78 7.22 -4.14
N GLY A 81 -7.81 5.91 -3.87
CA GLY A 81 -7.64 5.39 -2.51
C GLY A 81 -6.26 5.67 -1.91
N THR A 82 -5.22 5.90 -2.72
CA THR A 82 -3.83 5.97 -2.24
C THR A 82 -3.55 7.14 -1.30
N ILE A 83 -4.25 8.27 -1.42
CA ILE A 83 -4.13 9.39 -0.46
C ILE A 83 -4.57 8.96 0.94
N ALA A 84 -5.64 8.17 1.05
CA ALA A 84 -6.16 7.70 2.33
C ALA A 84 -5.19 6.70 2.98
N ILE A 85 -4.63 5.80 2.16
CA ILE A 85 -3.63 4.82 2.61
C ILE A 85 -2.35 5.53 3.04
N ALA A 86 -1.90 6.54 2.29
CA ALA A 86 -0.75 7.36 2.65
C ALA A 86 -0.93 8.02 4.04
N MET A 87 -2.12 8.54 4.35
CA MET A 87 -2.42 9.05 5.69
C MET A 87 -2.33 7.94 6.75
N LEU A 88 -2.89 6.76 6.51
CA LEU A 88 -2.83 5.65 7.47
C LEU A 88 -1.39 5.14 7.70
N ILE A 89 -0.54 5.15 6.67
CA ILE A 89 0.88 4.82 6.82
C ILE A 89 1.62 5.90 7.61
N LEU A 90 1.38 7.19 7.33
CA LEU A 90 1.95 8.28 8.16
C LEU A 90 1.49 8.18 9.62
N SER A 91 0.24 7.77 9.85
CA SER A 91 -0.24 7.49 11.21
C SER A 91 0.61 6.42 11.91
N ALA A 92 0.95 5.34 11.19
CA ALA A 92 1.82 4.28 11.70
C ALA A 92 3.25 4.79 11.95
N ASP A 93 3.81 5.52 11.00
CA ASP A 93 5.16 6.10 11.08
C ASP A 93 5.31 6.94 12.35
N TYR A 94 4.42 7.91 12.56
CA TYR A 94 4.45 8.78 13.74
C TYR A 94 4.21 8.01 15.05
N LEU A 95 3.38 6.97 15.05
CA LEU A 95 3.06 6.19 16.25
C LEU A 95 4.15 5.18 16.65
N MET A 96 4.84 4.60 15.67
CA MET A 96 5.77 3.49 15.89
C MET A 96 7.22 3.94 15.99
N ILE A 97 7.58 5.08 15.38
CA ILE A 97 8.98 5.55 15.32
C ILE A 97 9.16 6.77 16.22
N PHE A 98 8.27 7.78 16.12
CA PHE A 98 8.34 8.98 16.96
C PHE A 98 7.51 8.91 18.24
N GLU A 99 6.73 7.83 18.42
CA GLU A 99 5.79 7.68 19.54
C GLU A 99 4.80 8.86 19.70
N ASN A 100 4.60 9.64 18.63
CA ASN A 100 3.76 10.83 18.63
C ASN A 100 2.31 10.44 18.37
N THR A 101 1.59 10.19 19.46
CA THR A 101 0.18 9.77 19.42
C THR A 101 -0.73 10.85 18.83
N THR A 102 -0.47 12.14 19.06
CA THR A 102 -1.31 13.24 18.57
C THR A 102 -1.34 13.30 17.04
N ILE A 103 -0.16 13.27 16.40
CA ILE A 103 -0.07 13.30 14.93
C ILE A 103 -0.59 11.98 14.35
N ALA A 104 -0.30 10.84 15.01
CA ALA A 104 -0.82 9.55 14.60
C ALA A 104 -2.37 9.53 14.57
N TRP A 105 -3.01 10.10 15.59
CA TRP A 105 -4.46 10.25 15.66
C TRP A 105 -5.01 11.14 14.56
N ALA A 106 -4.39 12.29 14.31
CA ALA A 106 -4.83 13.22 13.27
C ALA A 106 -4.87 12.54 11.89
N PHE A 107 -3.78 11.83 11.53
CA PHE A 107 -3.72 11.10 10.27
C PHE A 107 -4.68 9.90 10.23
N TRP A 108 -4.87 9.17 11.34
CA TRP A 108 -5.79 8.04 11.38
C TRP A 108 -7.24 8.47 11.23
N LEU A 109 -7.66 9.50 11.98
CA LEU A 109 -9.02 10.06 11.93
C LEU A 109 -9.35 10.69 10.57
N ALA A 110 -8.36 11.20 9.85
CA ALA A 110 -8.55 11.67 8.46
C ALA A 110 -8.53 10.51 7.45
N GLY A 111 -7.61 9.55 7.62
CA GLY A 111 -7.40 8.44 6.70
C GLY A 111 -8.52 7.40 6.71
N VAL A 112 -9.08 7.07 7.86
CA VAL A 112 -10.13 6.05 8.00
C VAL A 112 -11.40 6.40 7.22
N PRO A 113 -12.04 7.57 7.42
CA PRO A 113 -13.24 7.93 6.68
C PRO A 113 -13.00 7.97 5.17
N LEU A 114 -11.85 8.48 4.73
CA LEU A 114 -11.51 8.56 3.32
C LEU A 114 -11.27 7.17 2.71
N THR A 115 -10.65 6.27 3.46
CA THR A 115 -10.43 4.88 3.05
C THR A 115 -11.77 4.15 2.91
N VAL A 116 -12.65 4.27 3.91
CA VAL A 116 -13.99 3.67 3.87
C VAL A 116 -14.79 4.25 2.71
N PHE A 117 -14.74 5.56 2.50
CA PHE A 117 -15.40 6.22 1.36
C PHE A 117 -14.96 5.63 0.01
N PHE A 118 -13.65 5.54 -0.26
CA PHE A 118 -13.17 4.96 -1.52
C PHE A 118 -13.41 3.44 -1.63
N ALA A 119 -13.40 2.72 -0.51
CA ALA A 119 -13.69 1.30 -0.47
C ALA A 119 -15.14 0.97 -0.84
N PHE A 120 -16.08 1.89 -0.64
CA PHE A 120 -17.45 1.76 -1.14
C PHE A 120 -17.64 2.38 -2.52
N LEU A 121 -17.08 3.57 -2.74
CA LEU A 121 -17.26 4.32 -3.99
C LEU A 121 -16.72 3.56 -5.20
N ILE A 122 -15.52 3.00 -5.13
CA ILE A 122 -14.89 2.37 -6.29
C ILE A 122 -15.66 1.11 -6.74
N PRO A 123 -16.00 0.16 -5.84
CA PRO A 123 -16.88 -0.95 -6.22
C PRO A 123 -18.25 -0.49 -6.71
N TYR A 124 -18.86 0.53 -6.11
CA TYR A 124 -20.12 1.10 -6.59
C TYR A 124 -20.02 1.58 -8.05
N LEU A 125 -18.94 2.30 -8.39
CA LEU A 125 -18.68 2.74 -9.76
C LEU A 125 -18.49 1.55 -10.70
N PHE A 126 -17.84 0.48 -10.26
CA PHE A 126 -17.67 -0.72 -11.08
C PHE A 126 -18.97 -1.51 -11.28
N PHE A 127 -19.81 -1.59 -10.26
CA PHE A 127 -21.07 -2.35 -10.32
C PHE A 127 -22.16 -1.64 -11.11
N THR A 128 -22.09 -0.31 -11.21
CA THR A 128 -23.08 0.50 -11.95
C THR A 128 -22.58 0.93 -13.33
N CYS A 129 -21.29 0.79 -13.63
CA CYS A 129 -20.75 1.08 -14.96
C CYS A 129 -21.01 -0.08 -15.93
N GLU A 130 -21.69 0.23 -17.03
CA GLU A 130 -21.86 -0.71 -18.13
C GLU A 130 -20.57 -0.84 -18.96
N GLY A 131 -20.22 -2.07 -19.36
CA GLY A 131 -19.20 -2.30 -20.39
C GLY A 131 -17.74 -2.20 -19.95
N ILE A 132 -17.43 -2.44 -18.65
CA ILE A 132 -16.02 -2.59 -18.24
C ILE A 132 -15.40 -3.81 -18.94
N ASP A 133 -14.43 -3.55 -19.81
CA ASP A 133 -13.65 -4.62 -20.44
C ASP A 133 -12.85 -5.39 -19.39
N THR A 134 -12.99 -6.72 -19.38
CA THR A 134 -12.20 -7.65 -18.57
C THR A 134 -10.68 -7.48 -18.73
N LYS A 135 -10.20 -6.92 -19.85
CA LYS A 135 -8.78 -6.56 -20.04
C LYS A 135 -8.31 -5.41 -19.15
N ALA A 136 -9.23 -4.54 -18.72
CA ALA A 136 -8.95 -3.42 -17.82
C ALA A 136 -8.75 -3.87 -16.36
N ILE A 137 -9.06 -5.14 -16.04
CA ILE A 137 -8.80 -5.72 -14.73
C ILE A 137 -7.29 -5.83 -14.53
N THR A 138 -6.80 -5.14 -13.51
CA THR A 138 -5.39 -5.10 -13.14
C THR A 138 -5.27 -5.21 -11.63
N PRO A 139 -4.09 -5.59 -11.10
CA PRO A 139 -3.86 -5.59 -9.65
C PRO A 139 -4.07 -4.23 -8.96
N ALA A 140 -4.15 -3.11 -9.71
CA ALA A 140 -4.53 -1.82 -9.14
C ALA A 140 -5.92 -1.86 -8.47
N TRP A 141 -6.79 -2.79 -8.87
CA TRP A 141 -8.09 -3.03 -8.25
C TRP A 141 -7.99 -3.48 -6.79
N PHE A 142 -6.80 -3.91 -6.34
CA PHE A 142 -6.56 -4.23 -4.93
C PHE A 142 -6.33 -2.98 -4.05
N ILE A 143 -6.23 -1.77 -4.62
CA ILE A 143 -5.96 -0.56 -3.85
C ILE A 143 -7.10 -0.24 -2.85
N PRO A 144 -8.39 -0.23 -3.24
CA PRO A 144 -9.46 -0.04 -2.26
C PRO A 144 -9.47 -1.08 -1.12
N PRO A 145 -9.42 -2.41 -1.39
CA PRO A 145 -9.42 -3.40 -0.30
C PRO A 145 -8.13 -3.37 0.53
N VAL A 146 -6.95 -3.14 -0.05
CA VAL A 146 -5.72 -3.01 0.76
C VAL A 146 -5.80 -1.79 1.66
N GLY A 147 -6.47 -0.71 1.23
CA GLY A 147 -6.68 0.44 2.11
C GLY A 147 -7.44 0.07 3.38
N LEU A 148 -8.52 -0.70 3.27
CA LEU A 148 -9.22 -1.23 4.43
C LEU A 148 -8.31 -2.12 5.30
N ILE A 149 -7.54 -3.01 4.68
CA ILE A 149 -6.59 -3.90 5.38
C ILE A 149 -5.49 -3.12 6.13
N VAL A 150 -5.16 -1.91 5.68
CA VAL A 150 -4.13 -1.05 6.30
C VAL A 150 -4.66 -0.28 7.50
N ILE A 151 -5.97 -0.03 7.64
CA ILE A 151 -6.54 0.70 8.79
C ILE A 151 -6.00 0.23 10.16
N PRO A 152 -5.86 -1.09 10.43
CA PRO A 152 -5.38 -1.57 11.71
C PRO A 152 -3.86 -1.49 11.91
N ILE A 153 -3.09 -1.02 10.93
CA ILE A 153 -1.63 -0.90 11.06
C ILE A 153 -1.25 -0.04 12.27
N SER A 154 -1.86 1.13 12.42
CA SER A 154 -1.78 1.95 13.62
C SER A 154 -3.04 1.81 14.47
N GLY A 155 -4.20 1.53 13.85
CA GLY A 155 -5.48 1.41 14.52
C GLY A 155 -5.51 0.35 15.63
N ALA A 156 -4.79 -0.76 15.47
CA ALA A 156 -4.67 -1.79 16.50
C ALA A 156 -3.93 -1.30 17.75
N LYS A 157 -2.89 -0.47 17.61
CA LYS A 157 -2.21 0.14 18.77
C LYS A 157 -3.00 1.32 19.32
N LEU A 158 -3.59 2.16 18.46
CA LEU A 158 -4.41 3.30 18.91
C LEU A 158 -5.62 2.83 19.73
N MET A 159 -6.24 1.69 19.40
CA MET A 159 -7.38 1.19 20.18
C MET A 159 -7.01 0.76 21.60
N THR A 160 -5.76 0.36 21.87
CA THR A 160 -5.31 0.05 23.24
C THR A 160 -5.05 1.32 24.06
N LEU A 161 -4.94 2.48 23.40
CA LEU A 161 -4.79 3.78 24.05
C LEU A 161 -6.15 4.46 24.31
N ALA A 162 -7.24 3.91 23.76
CA ALA A 162 -8.61 4.39 23.96
C ALA A 162 -9.32 3.60 25.07
N SER A 163 -10.40 4.17 25.62
CA SER A 163 -11.22 3.57 26.68
C SER A 163 -12.72 3.68 26.41
N GLY A 164 -13.51 2.80 27.05
CA GLY A 164 -14.97 2.80 26.94
C GLY A 164 -15.48 2.67 25.51
N THR A 165 -16.55 3.39 25.17
CA THR A 165 -17.20 3.35 23.86
C THR A 165 -16.27 3.69 22.70
N ALA A 166 -15.28 4.58 22.90
CA ALA A 166 -14.31 4.90 21.86
C ALA A 166 -13.48 3.67 21.45
N ARG A 167 -13.03 2.88 22.44
CA ARG A 167 -12.31 1.63 22.19
C ARG A 167 -13.17 0.62 21.44
N GLU A 168 -14.44 0.49 21.80
CA GLU A 168 -15.40 -0.41 21.14
C GLU A 168 -15.63 -0.02 19.67
N ILE A 169 -15.84 1.27 19.39
CA ILE A 169 -15.99 1.80 18.03
C ILE A 169 -14.73 1.52 17.20
N MET A 170 -13.55 1.73 17.77
CA MET A 170 -12.30 1.43 17.07
C MET A 170 -12.11 -0.05 16.82
N ALA A 171 -12.43 -0.92 17.79
CA ALA A 171 -12.39 -2.35 17.59
C ALA A 171 -13.31 -2.72 16.41
N PHE A 172 -14.55 -2.23 16.41
CA PHE A 172 -15.48 -2.43 15.31
C PHE A 172 -14.88 -1.99 13.96
N ILE A 173 -14.38 -0.75 13.86
CA ILE A 173 -13.80 -0.20 12.62
C ILE A 173 -12.65 -1.06 12.12
N ASN A 174 -11.71 -1.44 13.00
CA ASN A 174 -10.52 -2.19 12.60
C ASN A 174 -10.86 -3.60 12.13
N PHE A 175 -11.73 -4.32 12.85
CA PHE A 175 -12.14 -5.67 12.47
C PHE A 175 -13.04 -5.67 11.23
N PHE A 176 -13.97 -4.71 11.12
CA PHE A 176 -14.78 -4.48 9.91
C PHE A 176 -13.88 -4.25 8.68
N ALA A 177 -12.90 -3.36 8.82
CA ALA A 177 -12.02 -3.00 7.72
C ALA A 177 -11.15 -4.18 7.29
N TRP A 178 -10.52 -4.88 8.24
CA TRP A 178 -9.70 -6.05 7.92
C TRP A 178 -10.52 -7.13 7.20
N GLY A 179 -11.68 -7.50 7.74
CA GLY A 179 -12.53 -8.53 7.16
C GLY A 179 -13.04 -8.15 5.77
N SER A 180 -13.61 -6.95 5.63
CA SER A 180 -14.12 -6.46 4.35
C SER A 180 -13.01 -6.37 3.30
N GLY A 181 -11.87 -5.81 3.66
CA GLY A 181 -10.72 -5.69 2.77
C GLY A 181 -10.17 -7.06 2.34
N PHE A 182 -10.06 -8.02 3.27
CA PHE A 182 -9.59 -9.38 2.96
C PHE A 182 -10.51 -10.11 1.97
N PHE A 183 -11.83 -10.14 2.21
CA PHE A 183 -12.75 -10.86 1.33
C PHE A 183 -12.92 -10.17 -0.03
N LEU A 184 -12.93 -8.84 -0.08
CA LEU A 184 -12.92 -8.10 -1.35
C LEU A 184 -11.64 -8.37 -2.14
N TYR A 185 -10.49 -8.42 -1.47
CA TYR A 185 -9.22 -8.81 -2.09
C TYR A 185 -9.30 -10.21 -2.71
N LEU A 186 -9.81 -11.22 -1.99
CA LEU A 186 -9.93 -12.58 -2.52
C LEU A 186 -10.83 -12.65 -3.77
N ALA A 187 -11.96 -11.95 -3.76
CA ALA A 187 -12.87 -11.90 -4.91
C ALA A 187 -12.18 -11.29 -6.13
N LEU A 188 -11.50 -10.15 -5.96
CA LEU A 188 -10.77 -9.48 -7.03
C LEU A 188 -9.53 -10.26 -7.47
N PHE A 189 -8.87 -10.97 -6.55
CA PHE A 189 -7.73 -11.82 -6.86
C PHE A 189 -8.11 -12.91 -7.86
N ALA A 190 -9.26 -13.55 -7.68
CA ALA A 190 -9.78 -14.52 -8.64
C ALA A 190 -9.98 -13.91 -10.04
N LEU A 191 -10.50 -12.68 -10.13
CA LEU A 191 -10.67 -11.97 -11.40
C LEU A 191 -9.33 -11.62 -12.06
N VAL A 192 -8.35 -11.17 -11.26
CA VAL A 192 -7.00 -10.88 -11.74
C VAL A 192 -6.30 -12.16 -12.23
N MET A 193 -6.49 -13.30 -11.55
CA MET A 193 -6.00 -14.60 -12.00
C MET A 193 -6.61 -14.99 -13.34
N LEU A 194 -7.94 -14.85 -13.48
CA LEU A 194 -8.62 -15.09 -14.76
C LEU A 194 -8.03 -14.21 -15.86
N ARG A 195 -7.78 -12.93 -15.58
CA ARG A 195 -7.16 -12.00 -16.52
C ARG A 195 -5.75 -12.41 -16.93
N PHE A 196 -4.92 -12.88 -16.01
CA PHE A 196 -3.58 -13.38 -16.34
C PHE A 196 -3.61 -14.64 -17.22
N ILE A 197 -4.64 -15.47 -17.08
CA ILE A 197 -4.80 -16.70 -17.86
C ILE A 197 -5.39 -16.43 -19.25
N ARG A 198 -6.35 -15.50 -19.35
CA ARG A 198 -7.18 -15.33 -20.56
C ARG A 198 -6.74 -14.22 -21.50
N HIS A 199 -6.02 -13.23 -21.00
CA HIS A 199 -5.64 -12.04 -21.77
C HIS A 199 -4.13 -11.94 -21.95
N GLU A 200 -3.74 -11.17 -22.97
CA GLU A 200 -2.37 -10.79 -23.23
C GLU A 200 -1.68 -10.19 -21.99
N PRO A 201 -0.34 -10.23 -21.90
CA PRO A 201 0.39 -9.50 -20.87
C PRO A 201 -0.08 -8.05 -20.78
N MET A 202 -0.15 -7.51 -19.56
CA MET A 202 -0.53 -6.11 -19.33
C MET A 202 0.37 -5.15 -20.12
N PRO A 203 -0.15 -3.96 -20.50
CA PRO A 203 0.66 -2.90 -21.09
C PRO A 203 1.94 -2.64 -20.27
N CYS A 204 3.07 -2.50 -20.96
CA CYS A 204 4.40 -2.44 -20.35
C CYS A 204 4.53 -1.36 -19.27
N GLY A 205 3.89 -0.20 -19.46
CA GLY A 205 3.92 0.91 -18.50
C GLY A 205 3.21 0.63 -17.18
N ILE A 206 2.33 -0.37 -17.11
CA ILE A 206 1.61 -0.75 -15.87
C ILE A 206 2.03 -2.11 -15.32
N ALA A 207 3.01 -2.78 -15.94
CA ALA A 207 3.56 -4.05 -15.46
C ALA A 207 4.02 -4.02 -13.98
N PRO A 208 4.56 -2.92 -13.41
CA PRO A 208 4.86 -2.85 -11.98
C PRO A 208 3.67 -3.16 -11.07
N SER A 209 2.43 -2.96 -11.53
CA SER A 209 1.23 -3.27 -10.75
C SER A 209 1.13 -4.73 -10.32
N ILE A 210 1.81 -5.68 -10.98
CA ILE A 210 1.87 -7.10 -10.59
C ILE A 210 2.29 -7.26 -9.12
N TRP A 211 3.13 -6.36 -8.61
CA TRP A 211 3.61 -6.39 -7.24
C TRP A 211 2.54 -5.99 -6.22
N ILE A 212 1.47 -5.28 -6.62
CA ILE A 212 0.41 -4.81 -5.73
C ILE A 212 -0.22 -5.94 -4.91
N ASN A 213 -0.26 -7.17 -5.44
CA ASN A 213 -0.78 -8.32 -4.70
C ASN A 213 -0.06 -8.59 -3.37
N LEU A 214 1.24 -8.26 -3.28
CA LEU A 214 2.00 -8.37 -2.02
C LEU A 214 1.49 -7.40 -0.95
N GLY A 215 0.80 -6.32 -1.34
CA GLY A 215 0.21 -5.33 -0.44
C GLY A 215 -0.85 -5.94 0.47
N PRO A 216 -1.99 -6.44 -0.06
CA PRO A 216 -2.99 -7.16 0.72
C PRO A 216 -2.42 -8.34 1.52
N ILE A 217 -1.49 -9.12 0.94
CA ILE A 217 -0.90 -10.28 1.62
C ILE A 217 -0.06 -9.85 2.83
N GLY A 218 0.86 -8.90 2.61
CA GLY A 218 1.77 -8.42 3.64
C GLY A 218 1.06 -7.58 4.71
N ALA A 219 0.29 -6.59 4.28
CA ALA A 219 -0.49 -5.77 5.20
C ALA A 219 -1.50 -6.64 5.95
N GLY A 220 -2.22 -7.53 5.26
CA GLY A 220 -3.23 -8.39 5.89
C GLY A 220 -2.66 -9.32 6.94
N THR A 221 -1.48 -9.90 6.69
CA THR A 221 -0.77 -10.69 7.70
C THR A 221 -0.40 -9.82 8.91
N SER A 222 0.25 -8.68 8.67
CA SER A 222 0.78 -7.82 9.74
C SER A 222 -0.33 -7.21 10.59
N THR A 223 -1.38 -6.69 9.96
CA THR A 223 -2.49 -6.03 10.65
C THR A 223 -3.43 -7.02 11.32
N LEU A 224 -3.54 -8.25 10.81
CA LEU A 224 -4.21 -9.34 11.55
C LEU A 224 -3.48 -9.64 12.85
N TYR A 225 -2.15 -9.80 12.79
CA TYR A 225 -1.33 -10.08 13.98
C TYR A 225 -1.45 -8.94 14.99
N ALA A 226 -1.37 -7.69 14.53
CA ALA A 226 -1.54 -6.52 15.37
C ALA A 226 -2.93 -6.53 16.05
N LEU A 227 -4.01 -6.80 15.30
CA LEU A 227 -5.37 -6.84 15.82
C LEU A 227 -5.57 -7.90 16.90
N VAL A 228 -5.19 -9.15 16.62
CA VAL A 228 -5.42 -10.25 17.57
C VAL A 228 -4.54 -10.10 18.81
N LYS A 229 -3.32 -9.57 18.67
CA LYS A 229 -2.46 -9.26 19.82
C LYS A 229 -3.06 -8.16 20.69
N ALA A 230 -3.57 -7.09 20.09
CA ALA A 230 -4.16 -5.94 20.77
C ALA A 230 -5.59 -6.18 21.34
N SER A 231 -6.28 -7.22 20.89
CA SER A 231 -7.62 -7.54 21.37
C SER A 231 -7.61 -8.33 22.68
N ASP A 232 -8.47 -7.90 23.62
CA ASP A 232 -8.71 -8.61 24.89
C ASP A 232 -9.87 -9.62 24.79
N PHE A 233 -10.77 -9.42 23.81
CA PHE A 233 -11.96 -10.27 23.63
C PHE A 233 -11.70 -11.52 22.78
N ILE A 234 -10.60 -11.56 22.02
CA ILE A 234 -10.13 -12.78 21.35
C ILE A 234 -9.14 -13.46 22.30
N THR A 235 -9.62 -14.46 23.02
CA THR A 235 -8.84 -15.18 24.03
C THR A 235 -7.92 -16.23 23.42
N VAL A 236 -8.34 -16.88 22.33
CA VAL A 236 -7.57 -17.89 21.59
C VAL A 236 -7.04 -17.27 20.31
N LYS A 237 -5.73 -16.99 20.25
CA LYS A 237 -5.09 -16.19 19.18
C LYS A 237 -4.39 -17.06 18.14
N GLU A 238 -4.04 -18.29 18.51
CA GLU A 238 -3.24 -19.23 17.72
C GLU A 238 -3.80 -19.51 16.32
N PRO A 239 -5.13 -19.72 16.12
CA PRO A 239 -5.68 -19.95 14.79
C PRO A 239 -5.46 -18.78 13.83
N PHE A 240 -5.55 -17.55 14.32
CA PHE A 240 -5.31 -16.35 13.52
C PHE A 240 -3.84 -16.16 13.21
N LEU A 241 -2.96 -16.49 14.16
CA LEU A 241 -1.51 -16.47 13.93
C LEU A 241 -1.10 -17.52 12.89
N ALA A 242 -1.63 -18.74 12.99
CA ALA A 242 -1.42 -19.80 12.01
C ALA A 242 -1.96 -19.41 10.62
N PHE A 243 -3.16 -18.81 10.56
CA PHE A 243 -3.70 -18.29 9.31
C PHE A 243 -2.79 -17.23 8.68
N GLY A 244 -2.28 -16.26 9.46
CA GLY A 244 -1.36 -15.26 8.93
C GLY A 244 -0.02 -15.86 8.46
N LEU A 245 0.46 -16.95 9.07
CA LEU A 245 1.64 -17.68 8.58
C LEU A 245 1.35 -18.32 7.22
N LEU A 246 0.20 -18.97 7.04
CA LEU A 246 -0.23 -19.55 5.77
C LEU A 246 -0.40 -18.46 4.70
N PHE A 247 -1.00 -17.33 5.06
CA PHE A 247 -1.21 -16.21 4.15
C PHE A 247 0.11 -15.57 3.72
N TRP A 248 1.05 -15.39 4.66
CA TRP A 248 2.43 -15.00 4.34
C TRP A 248 3.14 -16.00 3.43
N GLY A 249 2.93 -17.30 3.66
CA GLY A 249 3.46 -18.38 2.82
C GLY A 249 2.97 -18.29 1.37
N PHE A 250 1.68 -17.98 1.16
CA PHE A 250 1.16 -17.66 -0.17
C PHE A 250 1.86 -16.44 -0.79
N GLY A 251 2.23 -15.45 0.02
CA GLY A 251 3.05 -14.32 -0.40
C GLY A 251 4.43 -14.70 -0.93
N VAL A 252 5.04 -15.80 -0.46
CA VAL A 252 6.33 -16.29 -0.99
C VAL A 252 6.14 -16.71 -2.43
N TRP A 253 5.09 -17.49 -2.70
CA TRP A 253 4.74 -17.89 -4.06
C TRP A 253 4.47 -16.68 -4.95
N TRP A 254 3.69 -15.71 -4.47
CA TRP A 254 3.41 -14.50 -5.26
C TRP A 254 4.66 -13.67 -5.51
N PHE A 255 5.55 -13.50 -4.52
CA PHE A 255 6.80 -12.78 -4.68
C PHE A 255 7.66 -13.40 -5.79
N VAL A 256 7.80 -14.73 -5.79
CA VAL A 256 8.51 -15.45 -6.85
C VAL A 256 7.86 -15.20 -8.22
N MET A 257 6.53 -15.28 -8.31
CA MET A 257 5.81 -14.98 -9.55
C MET A 257 6.00 -13.52 -10.01
N ALA A 258 5.95 -12.56 -9.10
CA ALA A 258 6.16 -11.14 -9.40
C ALA A 258 7.58 -10.90 -9.95
N VAL A 259 8.60 -11.54 -9.39
CA VAL A 259 9.98 -11.50 -9.91
C VAL A 259 10.06 -12.15 -11.30
N ILE A 260 9.51 -13.36 -11.48
CA ILE A 260 9.52 -14.06 -12.78
C ILE A 260 8.85 -13.21 -13.86
N LEU A 261 7.67 -12.65 -13.58
CA LEU A 261 6.95 -11.82 -14.52
C LEU A 261 7.72 -10.52 -14.82
N THR A 262 8.29 -9.88 -13.80
CA THR A 262 9.12 -8.68 -14.01
C THR A 262 10.32 -8.98 -14.91
N LEU A 263 11.01 -10.11 -14.69
CA LEU A 263 12.11 -10.55 -15.56
C LEU A 263 11.63 -10.88 -16.98
N HIS A 264 10.43 -11.44 -17.14
CA HIS A 264 9.83 -11.65 -18.46
C HIS A 264 9.63 -10.32 -19.19
N TYR A 265 9.07 -9.29 -18.53
CA TYR A 265 8.92 -7.96 -19.12
C TYR A 265 10.26 -7.35 -19.52
N ILE A 266 11.29 -7.46 -18.68
CA ILE A 266 12.63 -6.94 -18.97
C ILE A 266 13.27 -7.65 -20.18
N ARG A 267 13.12 -8.98 -20.28
CA ARG A 267 13.84 -9.80 -21.28
C ARG A 267 13.11 -9.98 -22.59
N LYS A 268 11.78 -10.01 -22.59
CA LYS A 268 10.95 -10.44 -23.73
C LYS A 268 10.01 -9.36 -24.26
N LEU A 269 9.68 -8.37 -23.43
CA LEU A 269 8.81 -7.26 -23.80
C LEU A 269 9.60 -5.96 -23.67
N ASN A 270 9.12 -5.05 -22.83
CA ASN A 270 9.82 -3.85 -22.42
C ASN A 270 9.32 -3.48 -21.02
N LEU A 271 10.18 -2.96 -20.15
CA LEU A 271 9.76 -2.39 -18.87
C LEU A 271 10.20 -0.92 -18.81
N PRO A 272 9.46 -0.02 -19.48
CA PRO A 272 9.79 1.38 -19.45
C PRO A 272 9.55 1.95 -18.04
N TYR A 273 10.34 2.95 -17.69
CA TYR A 273 10.03 3.75 -16.50
C TYR A 273 8.68 4.47 -16.70
N SER A 274 7.83 4.35 -15.70
CA SER A 274 6.54 5.04 -15.55
C SER A 274 6.34 5.37 -14.08
N LEU A 275 5.40 6.25 -13.76
CA LEU A 275 5.06 6.52 -12.35
C LEU A 275 4.57 5.25 -11.62
N ALA A 276 4.07 4.26 -12.36
CA ALA A 276 3.64 2.99 -11.80
C ALA A 276 4.76 2.19 -11.11
N TRP A 277 6.05 2.52 -11.31
CA TRP A 277 7.16 1.89 -10.60
C TRP A 277 7.05 2.01 -9.07
N TRP A 278 6.33 3.02 -8.56
CA TRP A 278 6.03 3.09 -7.13
C TRP A 278 5.19 1.90 -6.61
N ALA A 279 4.52 1.17 -7.50
CA ALA A 279 3.84 -0.09 -7.18
C ALA A 279 4.79 -1.25 -6.80
N PHE A 280 6.10 -1.12 -7.03
CA PHE A 280 7.09 -2.07 -6.49
C PHE A 280 7.28 -1.90 -4.98
N ILE A 281 7.13 -0.66 -4.48
CA ILE A 281 7.68 -0.26 -3.18
C ILE A 281 6.76 -0.64 -2.02
N PHE A 282 5.58 -0.01 -1.94
CA PHE A 282 4.65 -0.26 -0.83
C PHE A 282 4.30 -1.75 -0.66
N PRO A 283 3.95 -2.50 -1.72
CA PRO A 283 3.60 -3.91 -1.58
C PRO A 283 4.76 -4.77 -1.07
N LEU A 284 5.98 -4.53 -1.57
CA LEU A 284 7.16 -5.21 -1.06
C LEU A 284 7.42 -4.82 0.40
N GLY A 285 7.32 -3.53 0.76
CA GLY A 285 7.46 -3.06 2.14
C GLY A 285 6.46 -3.69 3.11
N ALA A 286 5.18 -3.79 2.71
CA ALA A 286 4.17 -4.49 3.48
C ALA A 286 4.52 -5.97 3.67
N TYR A 287 5.08 -6.62 2.64
CA TYR A 287 5.50 -8.01 2.72
C TYR A 287 6.78 -8.22 3.55
N VAL A 288 7.72 -7.28 3.51
CA VAL A 288 8.90 -7.26 4.41
C VAL A 288 8.45 -7.13 5.87
N SER A 289 7.49 -6.23 6.14
CA SER A 289 6.91 -6.08 7.48
C SER A 289 6.23 -7.38 7.94
N ALA A 290 5.43 -8.01 7.08
CA ALA A 290 4.83 -9.31 7.38
C ALA A 290 5.86 -10.39 7.68
N THR A 291 6.93 -10.43 6.89
CA THR A 291 8.03 -11.39 7.06
C THR A 291 8.72 -11.19 8.41
N PHE A 292 8.99 -9.94 8.80
CA PHE A 292 9.51 -9.62 10.13
C PHE A 292 8.54 -10.05 11.24
N ASN A 293 7.26 -9.71 11.11
CA ASN A 293 6.22 -10.03 12.10
C ASN A 293 6.02 -11.55 12.27
N VAL A 294 6.04 -12.32 11.18
CA VAL A 294 5.96 -13.78 11.21
C VAL A 294 7.21 -14.37 11.86
N GLY A 295 8.39 -13.94 11.42
CA GLY A 295 9.65 -14.45 11.94
C GLY A 295 9.82 -14.21 13.44
N THR A 296 9.46 -13.01 13.92
CA THR A 296 9.53 -12.68 15.36
C THR A 296 8.43 -13.35 16.17
N THR A 297 7.20 -13.45 15.66
CA THR A 297 6.09 -14.09 16.38
C THR A 297 6.33 -15.58 16.63
N PHE A 298 6.95 -16.29 15.68
CA PHE A 298 7.25 -17.72 15.82
C PHE A 298 8.70 -18.02 16.22
N GLY A 299 9.54 -17.01 16.44
CA GLY A 299 10.96 -17.19 16.78
C GLY A 299 11.80 -17.83 15.67
N ILE A 300 11.41 -17.69 14.40
CA ILE A 300 12.08 -18.31 13.25
C ILE A 300 13.05 -17.30 12.62
N ASN A 301 14.30 -17.31 13.08
CA ASN A 301 15.35 -16.39 12.61
C ASN A 301 15.60 -16.46 11.10
N ALA A 302 15.42 -17.62 10.47
CA ALA A 302 15.54 -17.76 9.02
C ALA A 302 14.55 -16.87 8.26
N ILE A 303 13.30 -16.76 8.74
CA ILE A 303 12.28 -15.88 8.17
C ILE A 303 12.67 -14.41 8.39
N VAL A 304 13.16 -14.05 9.58
CA VAL A 304 13.63 -12.68 9.86
C VAL A 304 14.81 -12.29 8.95
N ASN A 305 15.74 -13.22 8.69
CA ASN A 305 16.88 -12.98 7.78
C ASN A 305 16.42 -12.87 6.32
N PHE A 306 15.45 -13.68 5.90
CA PHE A 306 14.84 -13.55 4.58
C PHE A 306 14.17 -12.19 4.40
N GLY A 307 13.41 -11.73 5.39
CA GLY A 307 12.81 -10.39 5.39
C GLY A 307 13.87 -9.29 5.32
N PHE A 308 15.02 -9.45 5.99
CA PHE A 308 16.13 -8.50 5.90
C PHE A 308 16.79 -8.48 4.52
N ALA A 309 16.87 -9.62 3.82
CA ALA A 309 17.30 -9.63 2.42
C ALA A 309 16.30 -8.89 1.51
N LEU A 310 15.00 -9.09 1.72
CA LEU A 310 13.95 -8.36 0.99
C LEU A 310 13.96 -6.86 1.31
N TYR A 311 14.35 -6.45 2.52
CA TYR A 311 14.54 -5.04 2.89
C TYR A 311 15.57 -4.36 1.97
N TRP A 312 16.71 -5.00 1.71
CA TRP A 312 17.73 -4.44 0.81
C TRP A 312 17.24 -4.36 -0.64
N LEU A 313 16.46 -5.34 -1.09
CA LEU A 313 15.79 -5.27 -2.39
C LEU A 313 14.82 -4.07 -2.46
N LEU A 314 14.01 -3.88 -1.42
CA LEU A 314 13.10 -2.75 -1.30
C LEU A 314 13.84 -1.41 -1.34
N LEU A 315 14.92 -1.27 -0.57
CA LEU A 315 15.73 -0.05 -0.55
C LEU A 315 16.32 0.24 -1.93
N ALA A 316 16.85 -0.78 -2.62
CA ALA A 316 17.37 -0.63 -3.97
C ALA A 316 16.28 -0.19 -4.97
N MET A 317 15.10 -0.82 -4.93
CA MET A 317 13.96 -0.43 -5.77
C MET A 317 13.49 1.00 -5.47
N TRP A 318 13.47 1.39 -4.19
CA TRP A 318 13.08 2.74 -3.78
C TRP A 318 14.08 3.79 -4.29
N LEU A 319 15.38 3.55 -4.15
CA LEU A 319 16.43 4.44 -4.65
C LEU A 319 16.36 4.60 -6.17
N VAL A 320 16.24 3.49 -6.91
CA VAL A 320 16.15 3.53 -8.38
C VAL A 320 14.88 4.25 -8.83
N THR A 321 13.74 3.93 -8.22
CA THR A 321 12.45 4.58 -8.56
C THR A 321 12.48 6.06 -8.23
N GLY A 322 13.01 6.45 -7.07
CA GLY A 322 13.18 7.85 -6.67
C GLY A 322 14.10 8.62 -7.61
N ALA A 323 15.26 8.05 -7.96
CA ALA A 323 16.21 8.66 -8.89
C ALA A 323 15.58 8.87 -10.29
N LEU A 324 14.87 7.88 -10.81
CA LEU A 324 14.17 7.99 -12.09
C LEU A 324 12.98 8.96 -12.03
N THR A 325 12.28 9.03 -10.90
CA THR A 325 11.22 10.02 -10.65
C THR A 325 11.78 11.43 -10.74
N LEU A 326 12.85 11.71 -9.99
CA LEU A 326 13.53 13.00 -9.97
C LEU A 326 14.08 13.36 -11.35
N LYS A 327 14.75 12.41 -12.02
CA LYS A 327 15.27 12.59 -13.39
C LYS A 327 14.15 12.98 -14.37
N ASN A 328 13.03 12.28 -14.37
CA ASN A 328 11.90 12.60 -15.26
C ASN A 328 11.25 13.93 -14.89
N PHE A 329 11.19 14.27 -13.60
CA PHE A 329 10.65 15.54 -13.15
C PHE A 329 11.56 16.72 -13.50
N LEU A 330 12.88 16.55 -13.53
CA LEU A 330 13.83 17.62 -13.85
C LEU A 330 14.05 17.78 -15.36
N LEU A 331 14.11 16.67 -16.12
CA LEU A 331 14.53 16.69 -17.53
C LEU A 331 13.39 16.80 -18.56
N LYS A 332 12.14 16.46 -18.22
CA LYS A 332 11.01 16.59 -19.16
C LYS A 332 10.32 17.94 -19.01
N GLY A 333 10.01 18.62 -20.12
CA GLY A 333 9.20 19.84 -20.13
C GLY A 333 7.76 19.61 -19.63
N PRO A 334 7.00 20.65 -19.25
CA PRO A 334 5.66 20.52 -18.65
C PRO A 334 4.68 19.63 -19.44
N ALA A 335 4.74 19.66 -20.77
CA ALA A 335 3.87 18.92 -21.68
C ALA A 335 4.15 17.41 -21.78
N GLN A 336 5.35 16.95 -21.40
CA GLN A 336 5.73 15.52 -21.47
C GLN A 336 5.60 14.79 -20.12
N ARG A 337 5.14 15.48 -19.07
CA ARG A 337 5.00 14.92 -17.71
C ARG A 337 3.62 14.31 -17.42
N GLY A 338 2.63 14.49 -18.28
CA GLY A 338 1.26 13.97 -18.10
C GLY A 338 1.01 12.57 -18.67
N ALA A 339 1.93 12.04 -19.48
CA ALA A 339 1.73 10.80 -20.25
C ALA A 339 2.60 9.60 -19.80
N SER A 340 3.28 9.70 -18.65
CA SER A 340 4.21 8.66 -18.16
C SER A 340 3.91 8.18 -16.75
#